data_AF-A0A5U3D3Q7-F1
#
_entry.id   AF-A0A5U3D3Q7-F1
#
_cell.length_a   1.000
_cell.length_b   1.000
_cell.length_c   1.000
_cell.angle_alpha   90.00
_cell.angle_beta   90.00
_cell.angle_gamma   90.00
#
_symmetry.space_group_name_H-M   'P 1'
#
loop_
_entity.id
_entity.type
_entity.pdbx_description
1 polymer ?
#
loop_
_entity_poly.entity_id
_entity_poly.type
_entity_poly.pdbx_seq_one_letter_code
_entity_poly.pdbx_strand_id
1 'polypeptide(L)'
;MMTNKTGFIARGYAHPEIKPGDIYRDNKGRLVTVDKCEHGRVYFIRDGFPFTTELLARVFLDKFRLHRRKKAPAMSTNAATKVQELRTMINASREASK
;
A
#
# COMPACT_ATOMS: atom_id res chain seq x y z
N MET A 1 -16.27 40.30 -0.44
CA MET A 1 -15.51 39.16 -1.02
C MET A 1 -14.23 39.00 -0.22
N MET A 2 -13.98 37.82 0.34
CA MET A 2 -12.64 37.32 0.70
C MET A 2 -12.81 35.89 1.23
N THR A 3 -12.81 34.92 0.31
CA THR A 3 -12.68 33.51 0.67
C THR A 3 -11.19 33.20 0.71
N ASN A 4 -10.63 33.20 1.92
CA ASN A 4 -9.27 32.74 2.16
C ASN A 4 -9.23 31.22 1.95
N LYS A 5 -9.02 30.78 0.71
CA LYS A 5 -8.59 29.41 0.41
C LYS A 5 -7.10 29.37 0.75
N THR A 6 -6.77 29.14 2.01
CA THR A 6 -5.42 28.81 2.43
C THR A 6 -5.05 27.47 1.78
N GLY A 7 -4.54 27.55 0.57
CA GLY A 7 -3.91 26.48 -0.17
C GLY A 7 -2.59 26.12 0.51
N PHE A 8 -2.67 25.53 1.70
CA PHE A 8 -1.54 24.84 2.30
C PHE A 8 -1.49 23.44 1.70
N ILE A 9 -1.22 23.35 0.40
CA ILE A 9 -0.66 22.13 -0.15
C ILE A 9 0.77 22.11 0.36
N ALA A 10 0.93 21.58 1.58
CA ALA A 10 2.22 21.13 2.08
C ALA A 10 2.71 20.07 1.10
N ARG A 11 3.40 20.48 0.04
CA ARG A 11 4.25 19.60 -0.77
C ARG A 11 5.49 19.21 0.04
N GLY A 12 5.28 18.71 1.26
CA GLY A 12 6.25 17.80 1.83
C GLY A 12 6.18 16.57 0.94
N TYR A 13 7.26 16.26 0.22
CA TYR A 13 7.42 14.98 -0.46
C TYR A 13 6.84 13.91 0.44
N ALA A 14 5.71 13.32 0.04
CA ALA A 14 5.15 12.16 0.71
C ALA A 14 6.23 11.09 0.57
N HIS A 15 7.08 10.97 1.60
CA HIS A 15 8.13 9.98 1.62
C HIS A 15 7.38 8.66 1.44
N PRO A 16 7.76 7.84 0.44
CA PRO A 16 7.08 6.58 0.22
C PRO A 16 7.15 5.79 1.52
N GLU A 17 5.99 5.63 2.15
CA GLU A 17 5.86 4.97 3.43
C GLU A 17 6.19 3.50 3.23
N ILE A 18 7.24 3.03 3.92
CA ILE A 18 7.70 1.65 3.84
C ILE A 18 6.79 0.82 4.73
N LYS A 19 6.10 -0.17 4.15
CA LYS A 19 5.16 -1.00 4.89
C LYS A 19 5.72 -2.39 5.18
N PRO A 20 5.42 -2.96 6.37
CA PRO A 20 5.68 -4.37 6.64
C PRO A 20 5.12 -5.29 5.55
N GLY A 21 5.96 -6.16 5.01
CA GLY A 21 5.70 -7.10 3.93
C GLY A 21 5.87 -6.54 2.51
N ASP A 22 6.27 -5.28 2.36
CA ASP A 22 6.69 -4.77 1.05
C ASP A 22 7.98 -5.46 0.60
N ILE A 23 8.09 -5.71 -0.70
CA ILE A 23 9.25 -6.33 -1.33
C ILE A 23 10.01 -5.26 -2.10
N TYR A 24 11.29 -5.13 -1.79
CA TYR A 24 12.22 -4.23 -2.45
C TYR A 24 13.31 -5.02 -3.18
N ARG A 25 13.97 -4.35 -4.13
CA ARG A 25 15.05 -4.90 -4.94
C ARG A 25 16.30 -4.06 -4.76
N ASP A 26 17.41 -4.73 -4.46
CA ASP A 26 18.76 -4.16 -4.40
C ASP A 26 19.27 -3.85 -5.82
N ASN A 27 20.29 -3.02 -5.96
CA ASN A 27 20.99 -2.72 -7.22
C ASN A 27 21.55 -3.99 -7.89
N LYS A 28 21.88 -5.02 -7.11
CA LYS A 28 22.31 -6.34 -7.61
C LYS A 28 21.16 -7.24 -8.07
N GLY A 29 19.93 -6.75 -8.01
CA GLY A 29 18.73 -7.47 -8.41
C GLY A 29 18.16 -8.43 -7.36
N ARG A 30 18.76 -8.52 -6.17
CA ARG A 30 18.29 -9.36 -5.06
C ARG A 30 17.04 -8.78 -4.42
N LEU A 31 16.10 -9.63 -4.03
CA LEU A 31 14.88 -9.22 -3.37
C LEU A 31 15.06 -9.23 -1.85
N VAL A 32 14.40 -8.27 -1.20
CA VAL A 32 14.32 -8.15 0.25
C VAL A 32 12.88 -7.89 0.66
N THR A 33 12.46 -8.50 1.75
CA THR A 33 11.12 -8.34 2.31
C THR A 33 11.24 -7.52 3.58
N VAL A 34 10.48 -6.43 3.67
CA VAL A 34 10.40 -5.63 4.89
C VAL A 34 9.66 -6.43 5.95
N ASP A 35 10.27 -6.61 7.10
CA ASP A 35 9.67 -7.27 8.26
C ASP A 35 8.91 -6.25 9.10
N LYS A 36 9.60 -5.19 9.55
CA LYS A 36 9.00 -4.10 10.33
C LYS A 36 9.72 -2.78 10.13
N CYS A 37 9.04 -1.68 10.47
CA CYS A 37 9.60 -0.34 10.44
C CYS A 37 9.33 0.34 11.79
N GLU A 38 10.39 0.66 12.54
CA GLU A 38 10.31 1.24 13.89
C GLU A 38 11.38 2.33 14.06
N HIS A 39 11.05 3.42 14.75
CA HIS A 39 12.00 4.50 15.07
C HIS A 39 12.80 5.04 13.86
N GLY A 40 12.18 5.05 12.66
CA GLY A 40 12.85 5.48 11.42
C GLY A 40 13.86 4.47 10.85
N ARG A 41 13.91 3.26 11.39
CA ARG A 41 14.68 2.12 10.88
C ARG A 41 13.76 1.12 10.19
N VAL A 42 14.32 0.43 9.21
CA VAL A 42 13.70 -0.62 8.42
C VAL A 42 14.41 -1.92 8.73
N TYR A 43 13.66 -2.89 9.21
CA TYR A 43 14.09 -4.26 9.40
C TYR A 43 13.60 -5.07 8.21
N PHE A 44 14.51 -5.77 7.54
CA PHE A 44 14.19 -6.54 6.35
C PHE A 44 14.97 -7.86 6.29
N ILE A 45 14.41 -8.82 5.57
CA ILE A 45 14.98 -10.15 5.36
C ILE A 45 15.39 -10.25 3.89
N ARG A 46 16.59 -10.78 3.62
CA ARG A 46 17.07 -11.00 2.26
C ARG A 46 16.70 -12.40 1.81
N ASP A 47 16.38 -12.56 0.54
CA ASP A 47 16.16 -13.89 -0.03
C ASP A 47 17.42 -14.76 0.14
N GLY A 48 17.22 -15.97 0.68
CA GLY A 48 18.29 -16.91 1.03
C GLY A 48 19.01 -16.67 2.36
N PHE A 49 18.60 -15.68 3.17
CA PHE A 49 19.19 -15.43 4.49
C PHE A 49 18.11 -15.36 5.57
N PRO A 50 18.18 -16.19 6.63
CA PRO A 50 17.15 -16.23 7.68
C PRO A 50 17.24 -15.06 8.67
N PHE A 51 18.25 -14.20 8.56
CA PHE A 51 18.51 -13.13 9.52
C PHE A 51 17.91 -11.81 9.07
N THR A 52 17.34 -11.08 10.02
CA THR A 52 16.88 -9.70 9.82
C THR A 52 18.07 -8.74 9.81
N THR A 53 18.09 -7.82 8.84
CA THR A 53 19.06 -6.73 8.75
C THR A 53 18.35 -5.41 9.04
N GLU A 54 19.00 -4.50 9.74
CA GLU A 54 18.48 -3.16 10.00
C GLU A 54 19.20 -2.07 9.21
N LEU A 55 18.45 -1.10 8.67
CA LEU A 55 18.98 0.10 8.04
C LEU A 55 18.10 1.32 8.38
N LEU A 56 18.67 2.52 8.35
CA LEU A 56 17.85 3.73 8.38
C LEU A 56 16.96 3.79 7.13
N ALA A 57 15.71 4.22 7.29
CA ALA A 57 14.76 4.30 6.18
C ALA A 57 15.29 5.13 4.99
N ARG A 58 16.02 6.21 5.27
CA ARG A 58 16.66 7.03 4.22
C ARG A 58 17.70 6.25 3.42
N VAL A 59 18.59 5.53 4.13
CA VAL A 59 19.65 4.71 3.49
C VAL A 59 19.03 3.52 2.75
N PHE A 60 17.96 2.96 3.29
CA PHE A 60 17.22 1.88 2.65
C PHE A 60 16.60 2.35 1.32
N LEU A 61 15.90 3.49 1.29
CA LEU A 61 15.29 4.02 0.07
C LEU A 61 16.31 4.44 -1.00
N ASP A 62 17.54 4.77 -0.61
CA ASP A 62 18.63 5.07 -1.55
C ASP A 62 19.19 3.81 -2.22
N LYS A 63 19.34 2.73 -1.45
CA LYS A 63 19.93 1.45 -1.91
C LYS A 63 18.93 0.50 -2.56
N PHE A 64 17.67 0.60 -2.20
CA PHE A 64 16.64 -0.35 -2.56
C PHE A 64 15.49 0.34 -3.28
N ARG A 65 15.04 -0.28 -4.39
CA ARG A 65 13.88 0.17 -5.16
C ARG A 65 12.68 -0.71 -4.86
N LEU A 66 11.53 -0.07 -4.65
CA LEU A 66 10.28 -0.80 -4.43
C LEU A 66 9.98 -1.69 -5.63
N HIS A 67 9.85 -3.00 -5.39
CA HIS A 67 9.56 -3.99 -6.42
C HIS A 67 8.10 -4.40 -6.41
N ARG A 68 7.56 -4.70 -5.22
CA ARG A 68 6.16 -5.09 -5.05
C ARG A 68 5.67 -4.60 -3.70
N ARG A 69 4.57 -3.85 -3.67
CA ARG A 69 3.89 -3.56 -2.41
C ARG A 69 3.16 -4.80 -1.93
N LYS A 70 3.11 -5.02 -0.62
CA LYS A 70 2.12 -5.94 -0.04
C LYS A 70 0.76 -5.45 -0.53
N LYS A 71 0.03 -6.31 -1.23
CA LYS A 71 -1.37 -6.01 -1.52
C LYS A 71 -2.04 -5.79 -0.17
N ALA A 72 -2.62 -4.60 0.05
CA ALA A 72 -3.57 -4.44 1.14
C ALA A 72 -4.53 -5.63 1.06
N PRO A 73 -4.98 -6.22 2.19
CA PRO A 73 -6.10 -7.14 2.13
C PRO A 73 -7.16 -6.40 1.33
N ALA A 74 -7.51 -6.93 0.16
CA ALA A 74 -8.60 -6.35 -0.57
C ALA A 74 -9.73 -6.35 0.46
N MET A 75 -10.28 -5.19 0.80
CA MET A 75 -11.66 -5.16 1.25
C MET A 75 -12.53 -5.58 0.05
N SER A 76 -12.34 -6.80 -0.43
CA SER A 76 -13.30 -7.51 -1.22
C SER A 76 -14.26 -8.10 -0.22
N THR A 77 -15.11 -7.26 0.36
CA THR A 77 -16.52 -7.61 0.32
C THR A 77 -16.80 -7.83 -1.17
N ASN A 78 -16.72 -9.10 -1.58
CA ASN A 78 -16.54 -9.57 -2.94
C ASN A 78 -17.27 -8.65 -3.93
N ALA A 79 -16.56 -8.02 -4.86
CA ALA A 79 -17.20 -7.15 -5.85
C ALA A 79 -18.36 -7.89 -6.56
N ALA A 80 -18.24 -9.21 -6.70
CA ALA A 80 -19.30 -10.10 -7.15
C ALA A 80 -20.56 -10.07 -6.25
N THR A 81 -20.44 -10.08 -4.91
CA THR A 81 -21.60 -10.05 -4.01
C THR A 81 -22.31 -8.70 -4.08
N LYS A 82 -21.59 -7.58 -4.10
CA LYS A 82 -22.19 -6.24 -4.28
C LYS A 82 -22.87 -6.09 -5.64
N VAL A 83 -22.28 -6.62 -6.72
CA VAL A 83 -22.91 -6.62 -8.04
C VAL A 83 -24.17 -7.47 -8.05
N GLN A 84 -24.17 -8.60 -7.35
CA GLN A 84 -25.32 -9.50 -7.25
C GLN A 84 -26.47 -8.87 -6.44
N GLU A 85 -26.17 -8.18 -5.34
CA GLU A 85 -27.14 -7.38 -4.57
C GLU A 85 -27.75 -6.25 -5.39
N LEU A 86 -26.96 -5.52 -6.19
CA LEU A 86 -27.49 -4.49 -7.07
C LEU A 86 -28.43 -5.07 -8.13
N ARG A 87 -28.08 -6.23 -8.71
CA ARG A 87 -28.93 -6.92 -9.69
C ARG A 87 -30.26 -7.39 -9.09
N THR A 88 -30.25 -7.92 -7.87
CA THR A 88 -31.49 -8.38 -7.21
C THR A 88 -32.42 -7.21 -6.90
N MET A 89 -31.89 -6.08 -6.42
CA MET A 89 -32.70 -4.87 -6.16
C MET A 89 -33.30 -4.27 -7.44
N ILE A 90 -32.55 -4.25 -8.55
CA ILE A 90 -33.04 -3.74 -9.83
C ILE A 90 -34.19 -4.62 -10.36
N ASN A 91 -34.07 -5.94 -10.26
CA ASN A 91 -35.12 -6.85 -10.70
C ASN A 91 -36.37 -6.74 -9.81
N ALA A 92 -36.21 -6.67 -8.49
CA ALA A 92 -37.33 -6.46 -7.58
C ALA A 92 -38.10 -5.16 -7.88
N SER A 93 -37.39 -4.07 -8.20
CA SER A 93 -38.00 -2.80 -8.58
C SER A 93 -38.77 -2.87 -9.91
N ARG A 94 -38.32 -3.70 -10.85
CA ARG A 94 -38.99 -3.90 -12.15
C ARG A 94 -40.28 -4.71 -12.01
N GLU A 95 -40.28 -5.76 -11.19
CA GLU A 95 -41.47 -6.56 -10.91
C GLU A 95 -42.53 -5.75 -10.14
N ALA A 96 -42.12 -4.82 -9.28
CA ALA A 96 -43.04 -3.95 -8.54
C ALA A 96 -43.72 -2.85 -9.38
N SER A 97 -43.23 -2.58 -10.61
CA SER A 97 -43.85 -1.63 -11.56
C SER A 97 -44.76 -2.31 -12.59
N LYS A 98 -45.05 -3.60 -12.43
CA LYS A 98 -45.93 -4.39 -13.28
C LYS A 98 -47.24 -4.66 -12.55
#